data_AF-A0A2U8H1Q5-F1
#
_entry.id   AF-A0A2U8H1Q5-F1
#
_cell.length_a   1.000
_cell.length_b   1.000
_cell.length_c   1.000
_cell.angle_alpha   90.00
_cell.angle_beta   90.00
_cell.angle_gamma   90.00
#
_symmetry.space_group_name_H-M   'P 1'
#
loop_
_entity.id
_entity.type
_entity.pdbx_description
1 polymer ?
#
loop_
_entity_poly.entity_id
_entity_poly.type
_entity_poly.pdbx_seq_one_letter_code
_entity_poly.pdbx_strand_id
1 'polypeptide(L)' 'MSAARHLKANSRGSWANVLLFPADKSDQVKDACEQLLQAAGGSVSFKITDDKNVTLSALDARFEPVGWSDR' A
#
# COMPACT_ATOMS: atom_id res chain seq x y z
N MET A 1 4.18 -14.71 -13.61
CA MET A 1 3.71 -13.78 -12.54
C MET A 1 4.16 -12.39 -12.95
N SER A 2 3.32 -11.36 -12.86
CA SER A 2 3.79 -10.00 -13.17
C SER A 2 4.90 -9.61 -12.19
N ALA A 3 6.02 -9.17 -12.73
CA ALA A 3 7.19 -8.72 -11.96
C ALA A 3 6.98 -7.33 -11.35
N ALA A 4 5.97 -6.58 -11.80
CA ALA A 4 5.74 -5.21 -11.41
C ALA A 4 4.56 -5.08 -10.45
N ARG A 5 4.66 -4.11 -9.54
CA ARG A 5 3.71 -3.81 -8.48
C ARG A 5 3.39 -2.33 -8.49
N HIS A 6 2.13 -2.00 -8.21
CA HIS A 6 1.65 -0.63 -8.14
C HIS A 6 1.33 -0.29 -6.70
N LEU A 7 1.98 0.75 -6.17
CA LEU A 7 1.59 1.33 -4.89
C LEU A 7 0.46 2.32 -5.12
N LYS A 8 -0.60 2.23 -4.32
CA LYS A 8 -1.67 3.23 -4.29
C LYS A 8 -1.89 3.75 -2.89
N ALA A 9 -2.24 5.03 -2.78
CA ALA A 9 -2.55 5.69 -1.51
C ALA A 9 -3.97 6.27 -1.53
N ASN A 10 -4.62 6.31 -0.37
CA ASN A 10 -5.94 6.91 -0.17
C ASN A 10 -5.97 7.69 1.14
N SER A 11 -6.07 9.02 1.06
CA SER A 11 -6.26 9.88 2.23
C SER A 11 -7.65 10.53 2.29
N ARG A 12 -8.40 10.56 1.17
CA ARG A 12 -9.69 11.28 1.04
C ARG A 12 -10.70 10.63 0.08
N GLY A 13 -10.82 9.31 0.11
CA GLY A 13 -11.92 8.58 -0.53
C GLY A 13 -11.63 8.04 -1.95
N SER A 14 -10.50 8.38 -2.56
CA SER A 14 -10.05 7.79 -3.83
C SER A 14 -8.62 7.25 -3.72
N TRP A 15 -8.32 6.24 -4.54
CA TRP A 15 -7.00 5.62 -4.62
C TRP A 15 -6.17 6.26 -5.75
N ALA A 16 -5.10 6.95 -5.40
CA ALA A 16 -4.13 7.49 -6.35
C ALA A 16 -2.99 6.50 -6.59
N ASN A 17 -2.54 6.34 -7.84
CA ASN A 17 -1.30 5.62 -8.13
C ASN A 17 -0.12 6.48 -7.66
N VAL A 18 0.76 5.89 -6.87
CA VAL A 18 1.95 6.58 -6.33
C VAL A 18 3.16 6.25 -7.18
N LEU A 19 3.45 4.96 -7.36
CA LEU A 19 4.59 4.48 -8.13
C LEU A 19 4.41 3.03 -8.61
N LEU A 20 5.19 2.67 -9.64
CA LEU A 20 5.42 1.31 -10.11
C LEU A 20 6.79 0.83 -9.60
N PHE A 21 6.87 -0.39 -9.09
CA PHE A 21 8.11 -0.95 -8.52
C PHE A 21 8.22 -2.47 -8.78
N PRO A 22 9.43 -3.04 -8.78
CA PRO A 22 9.61 -4.47 -8.93
C PRO A 22 9.23 -5.23 -7.65
N ALA A 23 8.71 -6.44 -7.80
CA ALA A 23 8.10 -7.21 -6.71
C ALA A 23 9.05 -7.52 -5.53
N ASP A 24 10.36 -7.60 -5.77
CA ASP A 24 11.40 -7.80 -4.75
C ASP A 24 11.58 -6.60 -3.81
N LYS A 25 10.99 -5.44 -4.14
CA LYS A 25 10.99 -4.23 -3.30
C LYS A 25 9.74 -4.07 -2.45
N SER A 26 8.87 -5.09 -2.40
CA SER A 26 7.60 -5.02 -1.65
C SER A 26 7.83 -4.70 -0.17
N ASP A 27 8.75 -5.37 0.50
CA ASP A 27 9.01 -5.13 1.93
C ASP A 27 9.52 -3.72 2.19
N GLN A 28 10.47 -3.25 1.36
CA GLN A 28 10.97 -1.87 1.44
C GLN A 28 9.85 -0.83 1.24
N VAL A 29 8.91 -1.09 0.32
CA VAL A 29 7.76 -0.21 0.09
C VAL A 29 6.77 -0.26 1.26
N LYS A 30 6.54 -1.46 1.83
CA LYS A 30 5.69 -1.66 3.01
C LYS A 30 6.21 -0.87 4.21
N ASP A 31 7.50 -0.98 4.52
CA ASP A 31 8.15 -0.26 5.61
C ASP A 31 8.04 1.26 5.46
N ALA A 32 8.23 1.78 4.25
CA ALA A 32 8.09 3.21 3.96
C ALA A 32 6.65 3.69 4.17
N CYS A 33 5.66 2.89 3.78
CA CYS A 33 4.24 3.22 3.96
C CYS A 33 3.83 3.24 5.43
N GLU A 34 4.38 2.36 6.26
CA GLU A 34 4.14 2.38 7.72
C GLU A 34 4.65 3.68 8.35
N GLN A 35 5.84 4.15 7.95
CA GLN A 35 6.36 5.45 8.39
C GLN A 35 5.48 6.62 7.94
N LEU A 36 5.01 6.59 6.68
CA LEU A 36 4.10 7.62 6.16
C LEU A 36 2.74 7.60 6.87
N LEU A 37 2.21 6.43 7.19
CA LEU A 37 0.97 6.27 7.94
C LEU A 37 1.08 6.89 9.33
N GLN A 38 2.18 6.60 10.04
CA GLN A 38 2.46 7.18 11.35
C GLN A 38 2.61 8.70 11.26
N ALA A 39 3.38 9.21 10.29
CA ALA A 39 3.55 10.64 10.07
C ALA A 39 2.24 11.36 9.73
N ALA A 40 1.32 10.67 9.05
CA ALA A 40 -0.01 11.16 8.71
C ALA A 40 -1.04 11.00 9.84
N GLY A 41 -0.64 10.49 11.02
CA GLY A 41 -1.55 10.30 12.15
C GLY A 41 -2.69 9.32 11.85
N GLY A 42 -2.46 8.29 11.03
CA GLY A 42 -3.51 7.32 10.70
C GLY A 42 -4.54 7.81 9.67
N SER A 43 -4.22 8.86 8.89
CA SER A 43 -5.18 9.44 7.93
C SER A 43 -5.01 8.98 6.47
N VAL A 44 -4.07 8.07 6.19
CA VAL A 44 -3.79 7.56 4.83
C VAL A 44 -3.74 6.05 4.84
N SER A 45 -4.39 5.40 3.88
CA SER A 45 -4.29 3.96 3.66
C SER A 45 -3.48 3.68 2.40
N PHE A 46 -2.80 2.54 2.36
CA PHE A 46 -2.00 2.09 1.22
C PHE A 46 -2.46 0.72 0.74
N LYS A 47 -2.25 0.44 -0.54
CA LYS A 47 -2.38 -0.91 -1.09
C LYS A 47 -1.38 -1.15 -2.20
N ILE A 48 -0.99 -2.41 -2.34
CA ILE A 48 -0.15 -2.89 -3.43
C ILE A 48 -1.02 -3.73 -4.36
N THR A 49 -1.00 -3.41 -5.65
CA THR A 49 -1.70 -4.19 -6.68
C THR A 49 -0.75 -4.74 -7.73
N ASP A 50 -1.16 -5.80 -8.43
CA ASP A 50 -0.52 -6.22 -9.68
C ASP A 50 -1.00 -5.38 -10.89
N ASP A 51 -0.51 -5.71 -12.09
CA ASP A 51 -0.90 -5.05 -13.34
C ASP A 51 -2.37 -5.23 -13.73
N LYS A 52 -3.05 -6.23 -13.14
CA LYS A 52 -4.48 -6.45 -13.32
C LYS A 52 -5.31 -5.70 -12.28
N ASN A 53 -4.69 -4.81 -11.49
CA ASN A 53 -5.28 -4.13 -10.35
C ASN A 53 -5.78 -5.07 -9.24
N VAL A 54 -5.32 -6.33 -9.19
CA VAL A 54 -5.61 -7.25 -8.09
C VAL A 54 -4.84 -6.79 -6.87
N THR A 55 -5.53 -6.61 -5.73
CA THR A 55 -4.89 -6.23 -4.47
C THR A 55 -4.18 -7.42 -3.87
N LEU A 56 -2.89 -7.26 -3.62
CA LEU A 56 -2.02 -8.29 -3.05
C LEU A 56 -1.78 -8.03 -1.57
N SER A 57 -1.67 -6.76 -1.19
CA SER A 57 -1.47 -6.34 0.19
C SER A 57 -2.18 -5.01 0.44
N ALA A 58 -2.68 -4.80 1.64
CA ALA A 58 -3.28 -3.54 2.06
C ALA A 58 -2.88 -3.16 3.49
N LEU A 59 -2.59 -1.88 3.69
CA LEU A 59 -2.39 -1.23 4.98
C LEU A 59 -3.49 -0.20 5.14
N ASP A 60 -4.52 -0.51 5.93
CA ASP A 60 -5.70 0.34 6.04
C ASP A 60 -5.78 0.93 7.44
N ALA A 61 -5.68 2.26 7.52
CA ALA A 61 -5.67 3.00 8.76
C ALA A 61 -7.00 2.94 9.55
N ARG A 62 -8.06 2.39 8.93
CA ARG A 62 -9.39 2.27 9.53
C ARG A 62 -9.58 0.96 10.31
N PHE A 63 -8.68 0.00 10.18
CA PHE A 63 -8.76 -1.27 10.89
C PHE A 63 -7.73 -1.34 12.02
N GLU A 64 -8.18 -1.84 13.17
CA GLU A 64 -7.33 -2.10 14.33
C GLU A 64 -7.15 -3.61 14.51
N PRO A 65 -5.92 -4.13 14.76
CA PRO A 65 -4.67 -3.38 14.78
C PRO A 65 -4.26 -2.92 13.37
N VAL A 66 -3.66 -1.73 13.30
CA VAL A 66 -3.09 -1.20 12.07
C VAL A 66 -1.89 -2.05 11.63
N GLY A 67 -1.97 -2.66 10.45
CA GLY A 67 -0.89 -3.46 9.88
C GLY A 67 -1.18 -3.91 8.45
N TRP A 68 -0.15 -4.45 7.80
CA TRP A 68 -0.31 -5.04 6.47
C TRP A 68 -1.10 -6.34 6.53
N SER A 69 -2.08 -6.45 5.64
CA SER A 69 -2.83 -7.67 5.35
C SER A 69 -2.51 -8.13 3.94
N ASP A 70 -2.00 -9.35 3.81
CA ASP A 70 -1.76 -9.99 2.51
C ASP A 70 -3.02 -10.75 2.04
N ARG A 71 -3.19 -10.86 0.72
CA ARG A 71 -4.37 -11.41 0.03
C ARG A 71 -3.99 -12.53 -0.92
#